data_AF-A0A3C0BTB5-F1
#
_entry.id   AF-A0A3C0BTB5-F1
#
_cell.length_a   1.000
_cell.length_b   1.000
_cell.length_c   1.000
_cell.angle_alpha   90.00
_cell.angle_beta   90.00
_cell.angle_gamma   90.00
#
_symmetry.space_group_name_H-M   'P 1'
#
loop_
_entity.id
_entity.type
_entity.pdbx_description
1 polymer ?
#
loop_
_entity_poly.entity_id
_entity_poly.type
_entity_poly.pdbx_seq_one_letter_code
_entity_poly.pdbx_strand_id
1 'polypeptide(L)' 'MAARSLPSVGAHGGLTRYLEEIRQFPMLEPQQEYMLAKSWREHGDRDAAHQLVTSHLRLVARIAMGYRGYGLPVG' A
#
# COMPACT_ATOMS: atom_id res chain seq x y z
N MET A 1 9.60 -8.73 18.48
CA MET A 1 8.25 -8.23 18.11
C MET A 1 8.35 -6.74 17.84
N ALA A 2 8.62 -6.33 16.60
CA ALA A 2 8.69 -4.93 16.21
C ALA A 2 7.32 -4.52 15.65
N ALA A 3 6.59 -3.69 16.38
CA ALA A 3 5.35 -3.10 15.90
C ALA A 3 5.69 -2.17 14.73
N ARG A 4 5.16 -2.48 13.54
CA ARG A 4 5.41 -1.74 12.30
C ARG A 4 4.41 -0.58 12.27
N SER A 5 4.85 0.58 12.73
CA SER A 5 4.08 1.83 12.74
C SER A 5 3.73 2.21 11.30
N LEU A 6 2.44 2.46 11.03
CA LEU A 6 2.01 2.94 9.72
C LEU A 6 2.46 4.40 9.54
N PRO A 7 3.03 4.78 8.39
CA PRO A 7 3.48 6.15 8.15
C PRO A 7 2.28 7.10 8.09
N SER A 8 2.31 8.17 8.89
CA SER A 8 1.31 9.26 8.80
C SER A 8 1.79 10.33 7.82
N VAL A 9 0.94 10.68 6.86
CA VAL A 9 1.23 11.75 5.90
C VAL A 9 1.12 13.11 6.62
N GLY A 10 2.27 13.77 6.84
CA GLY A 10 2.36 15.12 7.40
C GLY A 10 2.58 16.18 6.32
N ALA A 11 1.97 17.35 6.53
CA ALA A 11 1.66 18.37 5.52
C ALA A 11 2.81 18.80 4.59
N HIS A 12 4.08 18.85 5.02
CA HIS A 12 5.18 19.28 4.16
C HIS A 12 6.33 18.26 4.21
N GLY A 13 6.45 17.44 3.15
CA GLY A 13 7.47 16.39 3.00
C GLY A 13 7.01 14.96 3.31
N GLY A 14 5.82 14.78 3.90
CA GLY A 14 5.27 13.45 4.21
C GLY A 14 4.93 12.63 2.97
N LEU A 15 4.41 13.29 1.92
CA LEU A 15 4.05 12.61 0.67
C LEU A 15 5.27 12.03 -0.05
N THR A 16 6.36 12.79 -0.19
CA THR A 16 7.57 12.30 -0.86
C THR A 16 8.14 11.08 -0.14
N ARG A 17 8.23 11.14 1.19
CA ARG A 17 8.68 10.01 2.01
C ARG A 17 7.75 8.79 1.86
N TYR A 18 6.44 9.01 1.91
CA TYR A 18 5.47 7.94 1.71
C TYR A 18 5.65 7.27 0.32
N LEU A 19 5.84 8.07 -0.73
CA LEU A 19 6.09 7.56 -2.08
C LEU A 19 7.40 6.76 -2.17
N GLU A 20 8.45 7.13 -1.43
CA GLU A 20 9.70 6.37 -1.35
C GLU A 20 9.52 5.04 -0.61
N GLU A 21 8.76 5.05 0.49
CA GLU A 21 8.48 3.86 1.30
C GLU A 21 7.65 2.83 0.53
N ILE A 22 6.59 3.24 -0.17
CA ILE A 22 5.75 2.30 -0.92
C ILE A 22 6.47 1.65 -2.11
N ARG A 23 7.56 2.27 -2.61
CA ARG A 23 8.40 1.71 -3.67
C ARG A 23 9.27 0.56 -3.18
N GLN A 24 9.45 0.39 -1.87
CA GLN A 24 10.21 -0.73 -1.31
C GLN A 24 9.43 -2.05 -1.30
N PHE A 25 8.09 -2.01 -1.35
CA PHE A 25 7.29 -3.24 -1.40
C PHE A 25 7.38 -3.90 -2.77
N PRO A 26 7.75 -5.18 -2.88
CA PRO A 26 7.83 -5.88 -4.17
C PRO A 26 6.45 -6.02 -4.81
N MET A 27 6.41 -6.05 -6.16
CA MET A 27 5.20 -6.44 -6.87
C MET A 27 5.02 -7.95 -6.81
N LEU A 28 3.77 -8.38 -6.77
CA LEU A 28 3.40 -9.79 -6.78
C LEU A 28 3.23 -10.27 -8.21
N GLU A 29 3.66 -11.50 -8.47
CA GLU A 29 3.27 -12.23 -9.66
C GLU A 29 1.80 -12.67 -9.54
N PRO A 30 1.07 -12.87 -10.66
CA PRO A 30 -0.36 -13.21 -10.64
C PRO A 30 -0.69 -14.45 -9.78
N GLN A 31 0.19 -15.45 -9.80
CA GLN A 31 0.01 -16.66 -9.00
C GLN A 31 0.17 -16.38 -7.49
N GLN A 32 1.08 -15.49 -7.11
CA GLN A 32 1.29 -15.12 -5.71
C GLN A 32 0.07 -14.36 -5.18
N GLU A 33 -0.48 -13.45 -5.97
CA GLU A 33 -1.70 -12.73 -5.63
C GLU A 33 -2.87 -13.69 -5.38
N TYR A 34 -3.09 -14.66 -6.28
CA TYR A 34 -4.11 -15.68 -6.11
C TYR A 34 -3.94 -16.48 -4.82
N MET A 35 -2.71 -16.93 -4.53
CA MET A 35 -2.42 -17.73 -3.33
C MET A 35 -2.64 -16.93 -2.04
N LEU A 36 -2.19 -15.68 -2.00
CA LEU A 36 -2.38 -14.81 -0.84
C LEU A 36 -3.87 -14.48 -0.64
N ALA A 37 -4.61 -14.23 -1.71
CA ALA A 37 -6.04 -13.93 -1.64
C ALA A 37 -6.83 -15.14 -1.13
N LYS A 38 -6.47 -16.33 -1.60
CA LYS A 38 -7.03 -17.58 -1.11
C LYS A 38 -6.71 -17.81 0.37
N SER A 39 -5.46 -17.62 0.78
CA SER A 39 -5.02 -17.74 2.18
C SER A 39 -5.82 -16.82 3.10
N TRP A 40 -5.95 -15.54 2.75
CA TRP A 40 -6.74 -14.58 3.51
C TRP A 40 -8.22 -15.01 3.60
N ARG A 41 -8.83 -15.39 2.48
CA ARG A 41 -10.26 -15.73 2.43
C ARG A 41 -10.59 -16.99 3.22
N GLU A 42 -9.75 -18.01 3.14
CA GLU A 42 -10.03 -19.33 3.71
C GLU A 42 -9.56 -19.45 5.16
N HIS A 43 -8.43 -18.81 5.50
CA HIS A 43 -7.76 -18.99 6.78
C HIS A 43 -7.71 -17.72 7.63
N GLY A 44 -8.18 -16.58 7.11
CA GLY A 44 -8.10 -15.30 7.82
C GLY A 44 -6.65 -14.82 8.02
N ASP A 45 -5.74 -15.22 7.13
CA ASP A 45 -4.32 -14.89 7.18
C ASP A 45 -4.07 -13.39 6.97
N ARG A 46 -3.92 -12.67 8.09
CA ARG A 46 -3.71 -11.21 8.11
C ARG A 46 -2.40 -10.81 7.43
N ASP A 47 -1.38 -11.67 7.47
CA ASP A 47 -0.11 -11.39 6.82
C ASP A 47 -0.26 -11.49 5.31
N ALA A 48 -1.05 -12.44 4.80
CA ALA A 48 -1.39 -12.51 3.38
C ALA A 48 -2.17 -11.27 2.92
N ALA A 49 -3.15 -10.81 3.71
CA ALA A 49 -3.86 -9.57 3.43
C ALA A 49 -2.92 -8.36 3.42
N HIS A 50 -1.99 -8.28 4.36
CA HIS A 50 -1.01 -7.20 4.42
C HIS A 50 -0.11 -7.18 3.18
N GLN A 51 0.36 -8.34 2.72
CA GLN A 51 1.18 -8.46 1.50
C GLN A 51 0.41 -8.06 0.23
N LEU A 52 -0.86 -8.45 0.12
CA LEU A 52 -1.72 -8.04 -0.99
C LEU A 52 -1.89 -6.51 -1.04
N VAL A 53 -2.21 -5.90 0.10
CA VAL A 53 -2.44 -4.45 0.17
C VAL A 53 -1.15 -3.68 -0.13
N THR A 54 -0.04 -4.05 0.51
CA THR A 54 1.22 -3.31 0.42
C THR A 54 1.86 -3.36 -0.97
N SER A 55 1.76 -4.49 -1.68
CA SER A 55 2.26 -4.61 -3.06
C SER A 55 1.53 -3.71 -4.06
N HIS A 56 0.29 -3.30 -3.77
CA HIS A 56 -0.55 -2.49 -4.64
C HIS A 56 -0.59 -0.98 -4.29
N LEU A 57 0.11 -0.55 -3.24
CA LEU A 57 0.09 0.86 -2.80
C LEU A 57 0.55 1.85 -3.89
N ARG A 58 1.45 1.44 -4.78
CA ARG A 58 1.91 2.26 -5.91
C ARG A 58 0.77 2.60 -6.88
N LEU A 59 -0.13 1.65 -7.13
CA LEU A 59 -1.30 1.85 -7.99
C LEU A 59 -2.27 2.84 -7.33
N VAL A 60 -2.55 2.66 -6.04
CA VAL A 60 -3.40 3.57 -5.27
C VAL A 60 -2.85 4.99 -5.29
N ALA A 61 -1.55 5.16 -5.03
CA ALA A 61 -0.89 6.46 -5.07
C ALA A 61 -1.01 7.11 -6.46
N ARG A 62 -0.82 6.35 -7.54
CA ARG A 62 -1.01 6.84 -8.91
C ARG A 62 -2.43 7.33 -9.16
N ILE A 63 -3.45 6.57 -8.75
CA ILE A 63 -4.85 6.94 -8.91
C ILE A 63 -5.16 8.20 -8.09
N ALA A 64 -4.74 8.25 -6.82
CA ALA A 64 -4.95 9.40 -5.95
C ALA A 64 -4.30 10.68 -6.48
N MET A 65 -3.08 10.59 -7.01
CA MET A 65 -2.40 11.72 -7.66
C MET A 65 -3.16 12.24 -8.89
N GLY A 66 -3.95 11.39 -9.56
CA GLY A 66 -4.83 11.79 -10.68
C GLY A 66 -5.99 12.70 -10.25
N TYR A 67 -6.37 12.68 -8.97
CA TYR A 67 -7.38 13.58 -8.39
C TYR A 67 -6.77 14.90 -7.87
N ARG A 68 -5.46 15.12 -8.04
CA ARG A 68 -4.83 16.39 -7.73
C ARG A 68 -5.44 17.49 -8.61
N GLY A 69 -5.95 18.55 -7.98
CA GLY A 69 -6.64 19.65 -8.67
C GLY A 69 -8.16 19.66 -8.49
N TYR A 70 -8.75 18.58 -7.95
CA TYR A 70 -10.17 18.54 -7.55
C TYR A 70 -10.42 19.08 -6.13
N GLY A 71 -9.46 19.80 -5.55
CA GLY A 71 -9.56 20.36 -4.19
C GLY A 71 -9.35 19.36 -3.05
N LEU A 72 -9.03 18.09 -3.34
CA LEU A 72 -8.74 17.08 -2.32
C LEU A 72 -7.29 17.19 -1.82
N PRO A 73 -7.04 17.07 -0.50
CA PRO A 73 -5.69 17.02 0.04
C PRO A 73 -5.02 15.69 -0.36
N VAL A 74 -3.80 15.78 -0.91
CA VAL A 74 -2.99 14.63 -1.34
C VAL A 74 -1.73 14.49 -0.47
N GLY A 75 -1.55 15.36 0.53
CA GLY A 75 -0.38 15.42 1.40
C GLY A 75 -0.58 16.39 2.55
#